data_AF-A0A917PJV5-F1
#
_entry.id   AF-A0A917PJV5-F1
#
_cell.length_a   1.000
_cell.length_b   1.000
_cell.length_c   1.000
_cell.angle_alpha   90.00
_cell.angle_beta   90.00
_cell.angle_gamma   90.00
#
_symmetry.space_group_name_H-M   'P 1'
#
loop_
_entity.id
_entity.type
_entity.pdbx_description
1 polymer ?
#
loop_
_entity_poly.entity_id
_entity_poly.type
_entity_poly.pdbx_seq_one_letter_code
_entity_poly.pdbx_strand_id
1 'polypeptide(L)' 'MFVLEVRHGAGFVRVHFAQSLGAAQRAASARHGHRGAWSPPESTDAGAEERVLSRLLDADGQEVARVAQVTLDPHR' A
#
# COMPACT_ATOMS: atom_id res chain seq x y z
N MET A 1 3.85 3.37 11.13
CA MET A 1 2.54 2.72 10.92
C MET A 1 2.45 2.25 9.46
N PHE A 2 1.69 1.20 9.16
CA PHE A 2 1.46 0.78 7.77
C PHE A 2 0.12 1.33 7.27
N VAL A 3 0.07 1.73 6.01
CA VAL A 3 -1.14 2.21 5.35
C VAL A 3 -1.32 1.41 4.09
N LEU A 4 -2.48 0.78 3.94
CA LEU A 4 -2.90 0.20 2.67
C LEU A 4 -3.71 1.25 1.92
N GLU A 5 -3.26 1.62 0.74
CA GLU A 5 -4.02 2.45 -0.19
C GLU A 5 -4.61 1.56 -1.27
N VAL A 6 -5.92 1.65 -1.46
CA VAL A 6 -6.66 0.90 -2.45
C VAL A 6 -7.31 1.87 -3.43
N ARG A 7 -7.12 1.68 -4.73
CA ARG A 7 -7.83 2.46 -5.73
C ARG A 7 -9.31 2.05 -5.77
N HIS A 8 -10.21 3.02 -5.64
CA HIS A 8 -11.65 2.82 -5.68
C HIS A 8 -12.31 3.94 -6.51
N GLY A 9 -12.80 3.60 -7.70
CA GLY A 9 -13.29 4.59 -8.66
C GLY A 9 -12.18 5.56 -9.10
N ALA A 10 -12.43 6.85 -8.96
CA ALA A 10 -11.46 7.92 -9.26
C ALA A 10 -10.56 8.31 -8.07
N GLY A 11 -10.69 7.65 -6.92
CA GLY A 11 -9.96 8.00 -5.70
C GLY A 11 -9.26 6.81 -5.03
N PHE A 12 -8.71 7.06 -3.84
CA PHE A 12 -8.04 6.06 -3.00
C PHE A 12 -8.69 5.95 -1.63
N VAL A 13 -8.87 4.73 -1.16
CA VAL A 13 -9.24 4.42 0.23
C VAL A 13 -7.97 4.08 0.99
N ARG A 14 -7.71 4.79 2.09
CA ARG A 14 -6.56 4.55 2.98
C ARG A 14 -7.01 3.77 4.20
N VAL A 15 -6.35 2.66 4.49
CA VAL A 15 -6.63 1.82 5.67
C VAL A 15 -5.36 1.73 6.51
N HIS A 16 -5.46 2.15 7.77
CA HIS A 16 -4.35 2.17 8.70
C HIS A 16 -4.19 0.82 9.40
N PHE A 17 -2.99 0.24 9.33
CA PHE A 17 -2.62 -1.01 9.97
C PHE A 17 -1.53 -0.74 11.02
N ALA A 18 -1.85 -1.06 12.28
CA ALA A 18 -0.91 -0.98 13.39
C ALA A 18 0.10 -2.14 13.42
N GLN A 19 -0.17 -3.24 12.69
CA GLN A 19 0.48 -4.53 12.92
C GLN A 19 1.73 -4.76 12.04
N SER A 20 1.57 -5.03 10.75
CA SER A 20 2.69 -5.39 9.86
C SER A 20 2.37 -5.18 8.38
N LEU A 21 3.41 -5.10 7.55
CA LEU A 21 3.33 -5.10 6.09
C LEU A 21 2.52 -6.31 5.56
N GLY A 22 2.81 -7.51 6.05
CA GLY A 22 2.12 -8.74 5.61
C GLY A 22 0.63 -8.77 5.96
N ALA A 23 0.22 -8.12 7.07
CA ALA A 23 -1.20 -7.98 7.40
C ALA A 23 -1.92 -7.06 6.40
N ALA A 24 -1.30 -5.93 6.05
CA ALA A 24 -1.83 -5.00 5.06
C ALA A 24 -1.94 -5.65 3.67
N GLN A 25 -0.92 -6.42 3.26
CA GLN A 25 -0.92 -7.14 1.98
C GLN A 25 -2.06 -8.17 1.91
N ARG A 26 -2.23 -9.02 2.94
CA ARG A 26 -3.31 -10.00 2.99
C ARG A 26 -4.69 -9.34 2.92
N ALA A 27 -4.89 -8.22 3.61
CA ALA A 27 -6.14 -7.47 3.56
C ALA A 27 -6.46 -6.95 2.15
N ALA A 28 -5.45 -6.46 1.41
CA ALA A 28 -5.64 -6.06 0.02
C ALA A 28 -5.95 -7.24 -0.90
N SER A 29 -5.21 -8.35 -0.76
CA SER A 29 -5.41 -9.54 -1.59
C SER A 29 -6.79 -10.18 -1.41
N ALA A 30 -7.36 -10.14 -0.19
CA ALA A 30 -8.71 -10.63 0.06
C ALA A 30 -9.81 -9.79 -0.62
N ARG A 31 -9.58 -8.48 -0.78
CA ARG A 31 -10.55 -7.54 -1.38
C ARG A 31 -10.46 -7.48 -2.91
N HIS A 32 -9.26 -7.64 -3.47
CA HIS A 32 -9.01 -7.55 -4.92
C HIS A 32 -8.84 -8.92 -5.60
N GLY A 33 -9.07 -10.01 -4.87
CA GLY A 33 -9.20 -11.36 -5.39
C GLY A 33 -8.03 -11.80 -6.26
N HIS A 34 -6.89 -12.17 -5.64
CA HIS A 34 -5.74 -12.90 -6.24
C HIS A 34 -5.15 -12.46 -7.59
N ARG A 35 -5.70 -11.45 -8.28
CA ARG A 35 -5.37 -11.13 -9.67
C ARG A 35 -4.14 -10.25 -9.84
N GLY A 36 -3.46 -9.91 -8.75
CA GLY A 36 -2.30 -9.06 -8.80
C GLY A 36 -1.07 -9.64 -8.12
N ALA A 37 0.10 -9.25 -8.62
CA ALA A 37 1.38 -9.58 -8.02
C ALA A 37 1.84 -8.42 -7.13
N TRP A 38 2.34 -8.76 -5.94
CA TRP A 38 3.03 -7.79 -5.09
C TRP A 38 4.44 -7.55 -5.64
N SER A 39 4.73 -6.32 -6.02
CA SER A 39 6.05 -5.89 -6.47
C SER A 39 6.71 -4.94 -5.46
N PRO A 40 8.05 -4.94 -5.35
CA PRO A 40 8.77 -3.91 -4.63
C PRO A 40 8.61 -2.55 -5.33
N PRO A 41 8.66 -1.43 -4.59
CA PRO A 41 8.60 -0.10 -5.18
C PRO A 41 9.83 0.17 -6.06
N GLU A 42 9.64 0.91 -7.16
CA GLU A 42 10.72 1.29 -8.09
C GLU A 42 11.73 2.28 -7.49
N SER A 43 11.29 3.07 -6.50
CA SER A 43 12.16 3.94 -5.70
C SER A 43 11.56 4.12 -4.31
N THR A 44 12.41 4.06 -3.29
CA THR A 44 12.09 4.55 -1.95
C THR A 44 13.02 5.70 -1.64
N ASP A 45 12.50 6.92 -1.66
CA ASP A 45 13.25 8.06 -1.13
C ASP A 45 13.46 7.84 0.37
N ALA A 46 14.73 7.65 0.74
CA ALA A 46 15.17 7.59 2.12
C ALA A 46 15.08 9.01 2.71
N GLY A 47 13.88 9.40 3.14
CA GLY A 47 13.60 10.73 3.68
C GLY A 47 12.15 11.20 3.51
N ALA A 48 11.34 10.50 2.71
CA ALA A 48 9.93 10.82 2.58
C ALA A 48 9.13 10.46 3.85
N GLU A 49 8.18 11.33 4.23
CA GLU A 49 7.20 11.07 5.31
C GLU A 49 6.39 9.78 5.05
N GLU A 50 6.30 9.39 3.78
CA GLU A 50 5.65 8.19 3.30
C GLU A 50 6.61 7.35 2.45
N ARG A 51 6.90 6.13 2.90
CA ARG A 51 7.72 5.15 2.18
C ARG A 51 6.85 4.02 1.66
N VAL A 52 6.64 3.94 0.35
CA VAL A 52 5.96 2.77 -0.25
C VAL A 52 6.83 1.54 -0.05
N LEU A 53 6.24 0.43 0.42
CA LEU A 53 6.94 -0.83 0.68
C LEU A 53 6.58 -1.92 -0.32
N SER A 54 5.37 -1.86 -0.88
CA SER A 54 4.90 -2.84 -1.86
C SER A 54 3.74 -2.30 -2.66
N ARG A 55 3.63 -2.70 -3.93
CA ARG A 55 2.52 -2.34 -4.82
C ARG A 55 1.85 -3.62 -5.31
N LEU A 56 0.52 -3.62 -5.38
CA LEU A 56 -0.26 -4.67 -6.00
C LEU A 56 -0.60 -4.19 -7.41
N LEU A 57 -0.03 -4.86 -8.40
CA LEU A 57 -0.29 -4.59 -9.81
C LEU A 57 -1.32 -5.58 -10.34
N ASP A 58 -2.28 -5.14 -11.14
CA ASP A 58 -3.20 -6.03 -11.85
C ASP A 58 -2.53 -6.73 -13.05
N ALA A 59 -3.30 -7.52 -13.81
CA ALA A 59 -2.81 -8.26 -14.96
C ALA A 59 -2.25 -7.38 -16.09
N ASP A 60 -2.67 -6.12 -16.16
CA ASP A 60 -2.21 -5.12 -17.13
C ASP A 60 -1.00 -4.32 -16.59
N GLY A 61 -0.50 -4.67 -15.41
CA GLY A 61 0.59 -3.98 -14.73
C GLY A 61 0.17 -2.67 -14.07
N GLN A 62 -1.13 -2.38 -13.97
CA GLN A 62 -1.62 -1.15 -13.33
C GLN A 62 -1.68 -1.30 -11.81
N GLU A 63 -1.27 -0.26 -11.09
CA GLU A 63 -1.37 -0.24 -9.64
C GLU A 63 -2.83 -0.16 -9.19
N VAL A 64 -3.27 -1.18 -8.44
CA VAL A 64 -4.62 -1.26 -7.87
C VAL A 64 -4.61 -1.10 -6.34
N ALA A 65 -3.49 -1.40 -5.70
CA ALA A 65 -3.26 -1.09 -4.30
C ALA A 65 -1.76 -0.90 -4.01
N ARG A 66 -1.43 -0.29 -2.87
CA ARG A 66 -0.06 -0.24 -2.35
C ARG A 66 -0.04 -0.21 -0.84
N VAL A 67 1.02 -0.74 -0.26
CA VAL A 67 1.29 -0.60 1.17
C VAL A 67 2.41 0.41 1.34
N ALA A 68 2.14 1.45 2.11
CA ALA A 68 3.11 2.44 2.53
C ALA A 68 3.38 2.34 4.03
N GLN A 69 4.56 2.75 4.43
CA GLN A 69 4.90 3.02 5.81
C GLN A 69 4.91 4.53 5.99
N VAL A 70 4.08 5.01 6.91
CA VAL A 70 3.99 6.43 7.25
C VAL A 70 4.58 6.62 8.64
N THR A 71 5.41 7.66 8.77
CA THR A 71 5.82 8.20 10.06
C THR A 71 4.76 9.21 10.48
N LEU A 72 3.97 8.89 11.51
CA LEU A 72 3.07 9.87 12.10
C LEU A 72 3.93 10.84 12.89
N ASP A 73 3.95 12.12 12.51
CA ASP A 73 4.51 13.17 13.35
C ASP A 73 3.58 13.36 14.56
N PRO A 74 4.02 13.08 15.80
CA PRO A 74 3.15 13.16 16.98
C PRO A 74 2.82 14.60 17.40
N HIS A 75 3.27 15.63 16.66
CA HIS A 75 3.15 17.04 17.05
C HIS A 75 2.30 17.92 16.11
N ARG A 76 1.43 17.35 15.29
CA ARG A 76 0.42 18.09 14.51
C ARG A 76 -1.01 17.71 14.89
#